data_AF-A0A0Q7MX24-F1
#
_entry.id   AF-A0A0Q7MX24-F1
#
_cell.length_a   1.000
_cell.length_b   1.000
_cell.length_c   1.000
_cell.angle_alpha   90.00
_cell.angle_beta   90.00
_cell.angle_gamma   90.00
#
_symmetry.space_group_name_H-M   'P 1'
#
loop_
_entity.id
_entity.type
_entity.pdbx_description
1 polymer ?
#
loop_
_entity_poly.entity_id
_entity_poly.type
_entity_poly.pdbx_seq_one_letter_code
_entity_poly.pdbx_strand_id
1 'polypeptide(L)'
;MRARLIAVVAVGLLFVGSSAAYGAWSRGAVVAAGSPVLSGSFDLSAPWTQPLSLTGMYPAQKRTGVVQLSRTGNGRWVYTVGAPTVVGGTAKVFLGTGCTGTALVLPFSQTTVQAGAATVDLCVEVTASATLAPGQTVSLTLPVTAENRSTN
;
A
#
# COMPACT_ATOMS: atom_id res chain seq x y z
N MET A 1 -29.30 -36.32 59.94
CA MET A 1 -28.50 -36.64 58.73
C MET A 1 -28.86 -35.81 57.48
N ARG A 2 -29.67 -34.73 57.57
CA ARG A 2 -30.10 -33.94 56.38
C ARG A 2 -29.17 -32.77 56.01
N ALA A 3 -28.45 -32.18 56.96
CA ALA A 3 -27.56 -31.04 56.71
C ALA A 3 -26.29 -31.39 55.92
N ARG A 4 -25.77 -32.63 56.07
CA ARG A 4 -24.57 -33.10 55.34
C ARG A 4 -24.81 -33.24 53.84
N LEU A 5 -26.04 -33.57 53.44
CA LEU A 5 -26.38 -33.76 52.02
C LEU A 5 -26.44 -32.40 51.27
N ILE A 6 -26.90 -31.35 51.95
CA ILE A 6 -27.02 -29.99 51.38
C ILE A 6 -25.64 -29.37 51.13
N ALA A 7 -24.69 -29.58 52.05
CA ALA A 7 -23.31 -29.09 51.89
C ALA A 7 -22.59 -29.75 50.71
N VAL A 8 -22.79 -31.06 50.49
CA VAL A 8 -22.18 -31.79 49.37
C VAL A 8 -22.74 -31.33 48.03
N VAL A 9 -24.04 -31.05 47.96
CA VAL A 9 -24.69 -30.52 46.74
C VAL A 9 -24.20 -29.10 46.43
N ALA A 10 -24.06 -28.24 47.44
CA ALA A 10 -23.59 -26.87 47.25
C ALA A 10 -22.12 -26.81 46.78
N VAL A 11 -21.24 -27.66 47.34
CA VAL A 11 -19.83 -27.73 46.92
C VAL A 11 -19.69 -28.31 45.51
N GLY A 12 -20.51 -29.31 45.14
CA GLY A 12 -20.56 -29.82 43.76
C GLY A 12 -20.98 -28.76 42.74
N LEU A 13 -21.98 -27.93 43.07
CA LEU A 13 -22.44 -26.82 42.22
C LEU A 13 -21.37 -25.74 42.02
N LEU A 14 -20.57 -25.43 43.05
CA LEU A 14 -19.50 -24.42 42.97
C LEU A 14 -18.31 -24.90 42.12
N PHE A 15 -17.94 -26.18 42.19
CA PHE A 15 -16.85 -26.74 41.36
C PHE A 15 -17.24 -26.93 39.89
N VAL A 16 -18.50 -27.29 39.60
CA VAL A 16 -19.01 -27.39 38.22
C VAL A 16 -19.21 -26.00 37.60
N GLY A 17 -19.64 -25.00 38.38
CA GLY A 17 -19.77 -23.62 37.90
C GLY A 17 -18.44 -22.98 37.49
N SER A 18 -17.35 -23.32 38.21
CA SER A 18 -16.01 -22.76 37.96
C SER A 18 -15.37 -23.28 36.66
N SER A 19 -15.60 -24.56 36.33
CA SER A 19 -15.14 -25.16 35.06
C SER A 19 -15.98 -24.72 33.87
N ALA A 20 -17.28 -24.47 34.06
CA ALA A 20 -18.14 -23.87 33.03
C ALA A 20 -17.75 -22.41 32.72
N ALA A 21 -17.35 -21.63 33.74
CA ALA A 21 -16.88 -20.26 33.55
C ALA A 21 -15.52 -20.21 32.81
N TYR A 22 -14.57 -21.09 33.17
CA TYR A 22 -13.31 -21.23 32.43
C TYR A 22 -13.52 -21.77 31.02
N GLY A 23 -14.47 -22.68 30.81
CA GLY A 23 -14.89 -23.14 29.48
C GLY A 23 -15.49 -22.03 28.63
N ALA A 24 -16.21 -21.07 29.22
CA ALA A 24 -16.76 -19.92 28.50
C ALA A 24 -15.69 -18.87 28.12
N TRP A 25 -14.64 -18.71 28.93
CA TRP A 25 -13.50 -17.83 28.61
C TRP A 25 -12.46 -18.48 27.67
N SER A 26 -12.27 -19.80 27.77
CA SER A 26 -11.30 -20.56 26.94
C SER A 26 -11.88 -21.09 25.63
N ARG A 27 -13.21 -21.09 25.48
CA ARG A 27 -13.83 -21.07 24.16
C ARG A 27 -13.50 -19.71 23.56
N GLY A 28 -12.31 -19.62 22.97
CA GLY A 28 -11.97 -18.56 22.04
C GLY A 28 -13.18 -18.39 21.15
N ALA A 29 -13.77 -17.19 21.19
CA ALA A 29 -14.88 -16.88 20.32
C ALA A 29 -14.46 -17.33 18.93
N VAL A 30 -15.25 -18.22 18.33
CA VAL A 30 -15.22 -18.33 16.87
C VAL A 30 -15.52 -16.91 16.46
N VAL A 31 -14.49 -16.20 16.00
CA VAL A 31 -14.66 -14.94 15.28
C VAL A 31 -15.47 -15.39 14.09
N ALA A 32 -16.80 -15.29 14.23
CA ALA A 32 -17.78 -15.69 13.24
C ALA A 32 -17.25 -15.15 11.93
N ALA A 33 -16.78 -16.07 11.06
CA ALA A 33 -15.87 -15.80 9.95
C ALA A 33 -15.95 -14.33 9.59
N GLY A 34 -15.09 -13.53 10.24
CA GLY A 34 -15.26 -12.08 10.22
C GLY A 34 -15.33 -11.74 8.76
N SER A 35 -16.44 -11.12 8.32
CA SER A 35 -16.81 -10.92 6.89
C SER A 35 -15.52 -10.94 6.08
N PRO A 36 -15.34 -11.92 5.15
CA PRO A 36 -14.04 -12.20 4.55
C PRO A 36 -13.41 -10.86 4.25
N VAL A 37 -12.19 -10.60 4.79
CA VAL A 37 -11.47 -9.33 4.65
C VAL A 37 -11.90 -8.77 3.32
N LEU A 38 -12.80 -7.78 3.34
CA LEU A 38 -13.44 -7.37 2.12
C LEU A 38 -12.29 -6.78 1.34
N SER A 39 -11.77 -7.54 0.37
CA SER A 39 -11.11 -7.00 -0.78
C SER A 39 -12.20 -6.17 -1.46
N GLY A 40 -12.53 -5.02 -0.87
CA GLY A 40 -13.13 -3.94 -1.61
C GLY A 40 -12.18 -3.64 -2.75
N SER A 41 -12.73 -3.22 -3.89
CA SER A 41 -11.95 -2.77 -5.04
C SER A 41 -10.81 -1.87 -4.57
N PHE A 42 -9.59 -2.41 -4.62
CA PHE A 42 -8.38 -1.70 -4.26
C PHE A 42 -7.81 -1.17 -5.57
N ASP A 43 -8.40 -0.06 -6.04
CA ASP A 43 -7.96 0.56 -7.28
C ASP A 43 -7.00 1.70 -6.94
N LEU A 44 -5.75 1.52 -7.35
CA LEU A 44 -4.76 2.58 -7.42
C LEU A 44 -4.91 3.26 -8.77
N SER A 45 -5.15 4.57 -8.75
CA SER A 45 -5.13 5.43 -9.92
C SER A 45 -3.80 6.18 -9.96
N ALA A 46 -3.14 6.17 -11.12
CA ALA A 46 -1.85 6.81 -11.35
C ALA A 46 -1.84 7.68 -12.63
N PRO A 47 -2.75 8.66 -12.79
CA PRO A 47 -2.77 9.53 -13.95
C PRO A 47 -1.57 10.48 -13.99
N TRP A 48 -1.19 10.90 -15.20
CA TRP A 48 -0.29 12.03 -15.40
C TRP A 48 -1.07 13.33 -15.22
N THR A 49 -0.80 14.07 -14.14
CA THR A 49 -1.34 15.43 -13.92
C THR A 49 -0.59 16.47 -14.75
N GLN A 50 0.70 16.22 -15.00
CA GLN A 50 1.48 16.90 -16.03
C GLN A 50 2.01 15.85 -17.01
N PRO A 51 1.48 15.79 -18.26
CA PRO A 51 1.87 14.79 -19.23
C PRO A 51 3.37 14.82 -19.57
N LEU A 52 4.01 13.65 -19.56
CA LEU A 52 5.38 13.47 -20.02
C LEU A 52 5.38 13.10 -21.51
N SER A 53 5.68 14.07 -22.38
CA SER A 53 5.86 13.81 -23.81
C SER A 53 7.30 13.39 -24.08
N LEU A 54 7.52 12.16 -24.53
CA LEU A 54 8.85 11.63 -24.87
C LEU A 54 9.16 11.63 -26.37
N THR A 55 8.21 12.07 -27.20
CA THR A 55 8.35 12.07 -28.65
C THR A 55 9.35 13.12 -29.11
N GLY A 56 10.26 12.73 -30.02
CA GLY A 56 11.22 13.65 -30.63
C GLY A 56 12.22 14.24 -29.64
N MET A 57 12.67 13.47 -28.65
CA MET A 57 13.72 13.91 -27.75
C MET A 57 15.07 13.97 -28.48
N TYR A 58 15.82 15.05 -28.24
CA TYR A 58 17.21 15.16 -28.68
C TYR A 58 18.15 14.38 -27.74
N PRO A 59 19.36 13.98 -28.20
CA PRO A 59 20.35 13.35 -27.34
C PRO A 59 20.64 14.20 -26.10
N ALA A 60 20.74 13.55 -24.94
CA ALA A 60 20.92 14.18 -23.62
C ALA A 60 19.80 15.16 -23.18
N GLN A 61 18.72 15.32 -23.96
CA GLN A 61 17.60 16.14 -23.56
C GLN A 61 16.91 15.56 -22.32
N LYS A 62 16.49 16.44 -21.43
CA LYS A 62 15.66 16.11 -20.27
C LYS A 62 14.23 16.54 -20.50
N ARG A 63 13.28 15.71 -20.05
CA ARG A 63 11.86 16.04 -19.99
C ARG A 63 11.28 15.53 -18.68
N THR A 64 10.30 16.25 -18.16
CA THR A 64 9.66 15.93 -16.89
C THR A 64 8.16 15.81 -17.05
N GLY A 65 7.54 15.04 -16.16
CA GLY A 65 6.11 14.98 -15.98
C GLY A 65 5.78 14.60 -14.55
N VAL A 66 4.52 14.71 -14.18
CA VAL A 66 4.05 14.43 -12.81
C VAL A 66 2.97 13.37 -12.88
N VAL A 67 3.18 12.28 -12.14
CA VAL A 67 2.18 11.24 -11.90
C VAL A 67 1.59 11.48 -10.52
N GLN A 68 0.26 11.50 -10.42
CA GLN A 68 -0.42 11.56 -9.15
C GLN A 68 -0.95 10.19 -8.79
N LEU A 69 -0.53 9.66 -7.65
CA LEU A 69 -1.04 8.44 -7.06
C LEU A 69 -2.22 8.78 -6.17
N SER A 70 -3.35 8.14 -6.42
CA SER A 70 -4.55 8.23 -5.59
C SER A 70 -5.19 6.87 -5.48
N ARG A 71 -5.76 6.59 -4.31
CA ARG A 71 -6.51 5.36 -4.08
C ARG A 71 -7.99 5.69 -4.04
N THR A 72 -8.82 4.83 -4.64
CA THR A 72 -10.26 4.83 -4.38
C THR A 72 -10.63 3.80 -3.31
N GLY A 73 -11.54 4.16 -2.42
CA GLY A 73 -12.08 3.29 -1.38
C GLY A 73 -11.67 3.67 0.05
N ASN A 74 -12.29 3.00 1.02
CA ASN A 74 -12.11 3.28 2.44
C ASN A 74 -10.85 2.58 2.99
N GLY A 75 -10.13 3.25 3.88
CA GLY A 75 -8.98 2.69 4.59
C GLY A 75 -7.73 3.55 4.46
N ARG A 76 -6.58 2.95 4.75
CA ARG A 76 -5.27 3.59 4.73
C ARG A 76 -4.33 2.78 3.86
N TRP A 77 -3.32 3.41 3.26
CA TRP A 77 -2.52 2.73 2.24
C TRP A 77 -1.06 3.15 2.25
N VAL A 78 -0.23 2.30 1.67
CA VAL A 78 1.16 2.60 1.32
C VAL A 78 1.34 2.26 -0.15
N TYR A 79 2.41 2.78 -0.76
CA TYR A 79 2.73 2.49 -2.15
C TYR A 79 4.20 2.10 -2.30
N THR A 80 4.44 1.34 -3.36
CA THR A 80 5.78 0.99 -3.81
C THR A 80 5.95 1.46 -5.25
N VAL A 81 7.01 2.21 -5.49
CA VAL A 81 7.47 2.61 -6.82
C VAL A 81 8.57 1.65 -7.22
N GLY A 82 8.32 0.81 -8.23
CA GLY A 82 9.34 -0.11 -8.72
C GLY A 82 10.39 0.57 -9.60
N ALA A 83 11.36 -0.20 -10.06
CA ALA A 83 12.39 0.32 -10.96
C ALA A 83 11.78 0.66 -12.34
N PRO A 84 12.00 1.89 -12.87
CA PRO A 84 11.51 2.25 -14.18
C PRO A 84 12.29 1.51 -15.25
N THR A 85 11.59 1.09 -16.30
CA THR A 85 12.22 0.64 -17.55
C THR A 85 12.17 1.79 -18.54
N VAL A 86 13.32 2.21 -19.04
CA VAL A 86 13.44 3.26 -20.06
C VAL A 86 14.16 2.72 -21.28
N VAL A 87 13.53 2.82 -22.44
CA VAL A 87 14.19 2.57 -23.73
C VAL A 87 14.73 3.90 -24.24
N GLY A 88 15.99 3.93 -24.68
CA GLY A 88 16.61 5.13 -25.25
C GLY A 88 17.02 6.19 -24.23
N GLY A 89 17.10 5.88 -22.93
CA GLY A 89 17.45 6.85 -21.90
C GLY A 89 17.51 6.30 -20.48
N THR A 90 17.43 7.20 -19.51
CA THR A 90 17.35 6.90 -18.07
C THR A 90 16.22 7.70 -17.43
N ALA A 91 15.71 7.25 -16.28
CA ALA A 91 14.71 7.98 -15.51
C ALA A 91 15.14 8.15 -14.06
N LYS A 92 14.70 9.26 -13.46
CA LYS A 92 14.75 9.54 -12.03
C LYS A 92 13.35 9.92 -11.56
N VAL A 93 13.02 9.51 -10.34
CA VAL A 93 11.73 9.82 -9.72
C VAL A 93 11.97 10.61 -8.45
N PHE A 94 11.15 11.62 -8.21
CA PHE A 94 11.22 12.52 -7.06
C PHE A 94 9.84 12.60 -6.40
N LEU A 95 9.82 12.85 -5.09
CA LEU A 95 8.57 13.14 -4.38
C LEU A 95 8.13 14.58 -4.64
N GLY A 96 6.83 14.75 -4.88
CA GLY A 96 6.20 16.04 -5.14
C GLY A 96 6.05 16.36 -6.63
N THR A 97 5.63 17.59 -6.91
CA THR A 97 5.32 18.08 -8.26
C THR A 97 6.55 18.59 -9.01
N GLY A 98 7.67 18.82 -8.32
CA GLY A 98 8.93 19.27 -8.92
C GLY A 98 10.01 18.18 -8.88
N CYS A 99 10.79 18.05 -9.95
CA CYS A 99 11.92 17.11 -10.03
C CYS A 99 13.16 17.74 -9.37
N THR A 100 13.02 18.09 -8.09
CA THR A 100 14.02 18.80 -7.30
C THR A 100 14.41 18.02 -6.05
N GLY A 101 15.63 18.23 -5.56
CA GLY A 101 16.14 17.54 -4.37
C GLY A 101 16.68 16.15 -4.68
N THR A 102 16.60 15.26 -3.69
CA THR A 102 17.15 13.90 -3.78
C THR A 102 16.18 12.99 -4.54
N ALA A 103 16.68 12.33 -5.59
CA ALA A 103 15.91 11.30 -6.29
C ALA A 103 15.63 10.12 -5.37
N LEU A 104 14.46 9.50 -5.53
CA LEU A 104 14.13 8.26 -4.86
C LEU A 104 15.11 7.15 -5.26
N VAL A 105 15.54 6.37 -4.28
CA VAL A 105 16.25 5.10 -4.52
C VAL A 105 15.19 4.06 -4.87
N LEU A 106 15.22 3.57 -6.10
CA LEU A 106 14.20 2.64 -6.62
C LEU A 106 14.73 1.20 -6.63
N PRO A 107 13.91 0.20 -6.26
CA PRO A 107 12.52 0.32 -5.84
C PRO A 107 12.37 1.04 -4.48
N PHE A 108 11.39 1.93 -4.39
CA PHE A 108 11.07 2.71 -3.19
C PHE A 108 9.74 2.25 -2.61
N SER A 109 9.71 1.94 -1.32
CA SER A 109 8.48 1.64 -0.59
C SER A 109 8.23 2.73 0.46
N GLN A 110 7.04 3.32 0.41
CA GLN A 110 6.63 4.32 1.37
C GLN A 110 6.41 3.69 2.75
N THR A 111 7.08 4.22 3.77
CA THR A 111 6.94 3.74 5.15
C THR A 111 5.81 4.45 5.90
N THR A 112 5.48 5.69 5.52
CA THR A 112 4.38 6.44 6.15
C THR A 112 3.04 6.07 5.54
N VAL A 113 2.14 5.57 6.39
CA VAL A 113 0.77 5.19 6.00
C VAL A 113 -0.03 6.44 5.60
N GLN A 114 -0.54 6.43 4.37
CA GLN A 114 -1.37 7.48 3.78
C GLN A 114 -2.84 7.33 4.19
N ALA A 115 -3.54 8.46 4.34
CA ALA A 115 -4.99 8.47 4.51
C ALA A 115 -5.69 8.04 3.20
N GLY A 116 -6.90 7.47 3.29
CA GLY A 116 -7.61 6.92 2.12
C GLY A 116 -7.79 7.91 0.97
N ALA A 117 -8.15 9.15 1.28
CA ALA A 117 -8.32 10.22 0.29
C ALA A 117 -7.02 11.00 -0.03
N ALA A 118 -5.88 10.59 0.53
CA ALA A 118 -4.61 11.26 0.25
C ALA A 118 -4.20 11.02 -1.21
N THR A 119 -3.57 12.03 -1.79
CA THR A 119 -2.89 11.96 -3.08
C THR A 119 -1.40 12.11 -2.86
N VAL A 120 -0.60 11.46 -3.69
CA VAL A 120 0.86 11.56 -3.67
C VAL A 120 1.35 11.88 -5.07
N ASP A 121 2.04 13.01 -5.22
CA ASP A 121 2.62 13.39 -6.51
C ASP A 121 4.06 12.86 -6.62
N LEU A 122 4.40 12.33 -7.80
CA LEU A 122 5.73 11.89 -8.17
C LEU A 122 6.16 12.62 -9.44
N CYS A 123 7.22 13.42 -9.35
CA CYS A 123 7.86 13.99 -10.53
C CYS A 123 8.81 12.97 -11.14
N VAL A 124 8.67 12.73 -12.44
CA VAL A 124 9.54 11.83 -13.20
C VAL A 124 10.36 12.65 -14.19
N GLU A 125 11.69 12.59 -14.08
CA GLU A 125 12.63 13.15 -15.05
C GLU A 125 13.17 12.03 -15.94
N VAL A 126 12.92 12.10 -17.25
CA VAL A 126 13.53 11.23 -18.24
C VAL A 126 14.64 11.99 -18.97
N THR A 127 15.82 11.39 -19.05
CA THR A 127 16.95 11.89 -19.82
C THR A 127 17.22 10.95 -20.98
N ALA A 128 17.13 11.46 -22.21
CA ALA A 128 17.49 10.71 -23.41
C ALA A 128 18.97 10.35 -23.40
N SER A 129 19.33 9.19 -23.98
CA SER A 129 20.74 8.81 -24.14
C SER A 129 21.50 9.86 -24.92
N ALA A 130 22.74 10.15 -24.52
CA ALA A 130 23.64 11.01 -25.29
C ALA A 130 24.00 10.42 -26.67
N THR A 131 23.81 9.11 -26.85
CA THR A 131 24.05 8.38 -28.10
C THR A 131 22.76 8.01 -28.83
N LEU A 132 21.63 8.64 -28.49
CA LEU A 132 20.34 8.38 -29.14
C LEU A 132 20.43 8.71 -30.64
N ALA A 133 20.24 7.70 -31.50
CA ALA A 133 20.24 7.91 -32.94
C ALA A 133 18.98 8.68 -33.38
N PRO A 134 19.05 9.47 -34.48
CA PRO A 134 17.87 10.14 -35.03
C PRO A 134 16.74 9.15 -35.32
N GLY A 135 15.51 9.51 -34.92
CA GLY A 135 14.32 8.67 -35.13
C GLY A 135 14.12 7.54 -34.12
N GLN A 136 15.05 7.33 -33.18
CA GLN A 136 14.83 6.37 -32.09
C GLN A 136 13.80 6.90 -31.09
N THR A 137 12.96 5.99 -30.61
CA THR A 137 11.88 6.32 -29.66
C THR A 137 12.40 6.21 -28.22
N VAL A 138 12.00 7.16 -27.37
CA VAL A 138 12.17 7.07 -25.92
C VAL A 138 10.85 6.67 -25.30
N SER A 139 10.84 5.61 -24.49
CA SER A 139 9.64 5.14 -23.79
C SER A 139 9.95 4.83 -22.34
N LEU A 140 8.97 5.05 -21.46
CA LEU A 140 9.07 4.82 -20.02
C LEU A 140 7.93 3.92 -19.56
N THR A 141 8.27 2.91 -18.76
CA THR A 141 7.33 2.17 -17.92
C THR A 141 7.75 2.35 -16.47
N LEU A 142 6.87 2.92 -15.64
CA LEU A 142 7.09 3.07 -14.20
C LEU A 142 6.07 2.21 -13.45
N PRO A 143 6.45 1.03 -12.93
CA PRO A 143 5.55 0.20 -12.15
C PRO A 143 5.29 0.85 -10.80
N VAL A 144 4.02 1.03 -10.45
CA VAL A 144 3.60 1.49 -9.12
C VAL A 144 2.54 0.54 -8.60
N THR A 145 2.71 0.10 -7.36
CA THR A 145 1.74 -0.72 -6.64
C THR A 145 1.35 -0.02 -5.34
N ALA A 146 0.19 -0.38 -4.82
CA ALA A 146 -0.23 0.05 -3.50
C ALA A 146 -0.73 -1.13 -2.70
N GLU A 147 -0.67 -1.00 -1.38
CA GLU A 147 -1.15 -1.99 -0.42
C GLU A 147 -2.01 -1.29 0.63
N ASN A 148 -3.10 -1.95 1.02
CA ASN A 148 -3.92 -1.51 2.14
C ASN A 148 -3.16 -1.80 3.45
N ARG A 149 -3.07 -0.82 4.35
CA ARG A 149 -2.37 -0.96 5.63
C ARG A 149 -3.24 -0.47 6.78
N SER A 150 -3.44 -1.33 7.77
CA SER A 150 -4.02 -0.95 9.06
C SER A 150 -3.00 -0.13 9.87
N THR A 151 -3.48 0.79 10.70
CA THR A 151 -2.66 1.52 11.70
C THR A 151 -2.80 0.98 13.12
N ASN A 152 -3.56 -0.11 13.31
CA ASN A 152 -3.68 -0.83 14.58
C ASN A 152 -2.59 -1.89 14.73
#